data_AF-A0A1G6AA15-F1
#
_entry.id   AF-A0A1G6AA15-F1
#
_cell.length_a   1.000
_cell.length_b   1.000
_cell.length_c   1.000
_cell.angle_alpha   90.00
_cell.angle_beta   90.00
_cell.angle_gamma   90.00
#
_symmetry.space_group_name_H-M   'P 1'
#
loop_
_entity.id
_entity.type
_entity.pdbx_description
1 polymer ?
#
loop_
_entity_poly.entity_id
_entity_poly.type
_entity_poly.pdbx_seq_one_letter_code
_entity_poly.pdbx_strand_id
1 'polypeptide(L)'
;MDNQDYTYTQAPNNAPAPYTDMSVGDWLITMILTCIPIVGFICLIVWAVSSSPEKRARKNWAIAQFIMCAIAIVLSIILVACLGVGAASMAGSY
;
A
#
# COMPACT_ATOMS: atom_id res chain seq x y z
N MET A 1 -36.61 -8.57 14.35
CA MET A 1 -35.32 -7.92 13.98
C MET A 1 -34.51 -9.02 13.36
N ASP A 2 -34.71 -9.17 12.05
CA ASP A 2 -34.32 -10.35 11.31
C ASP A 2 -32.84 -10.30 10.94
N ASN A 3 -32.17 -11.40 11.26
CA ASN A 3 -31.06 -12.01 10.55
C ASN A 3 -29.95 -11.08 10.03
N GLN A 4 -28.85 -11.07 10.77
CA GLN A 4 -27.50 -11.08 10.19
C GLN A 4 -26.71 -12.22 10.85
N ASP A 5 -27.19 -13.45 10.66
CA ASP A 5 -26.39 -14.65 10.92
C ASP A 5 -25.44 -14.79 9.72
N TYR A 6 -24.21 -14.29 9.90
CA TYR A 6 -23.14 -14.49 8.92
C TYR A 6 -22.76 -15.97 8.97
N THR A 7 -23.54 -16.77 8.26
CA THR A 7 -23.25 -18.18 8.03
C THR A 7 -21.99 -18.25 7.18
N TYR A 8 -20.84 -18.40 7.85
CA TYR A 8 -19.64 -18.92 7.20
C TYR A 8 -19.94 -20.36 6.82
N THR A 9 -20.47 -20.57 5.62
CA THR A 9 -20.45 -21.88 4.97
C THR A 9 -19.02 -22.37 4.97
N GLN A 10 -18.73 -23.36 5.82
CA GLN A 10 -17.44 -24.03 5.87
C GLN A 10 -17.25 -24.74 4.53
N ALA A 11 -16.39 -24.19 3.69
CA ALA A 11 -16.02 -24.79 2.42
C ALA A 11 -15.24 -26.11 2.69
N PRO A 12 -15.38 -27.13 1.83
CA PRO A 12 -14.87 -28.49 2.06
C PRO A 12 -13.38 -28.47 2.42
N ASN A 13 -12.91 -29.50 3.15
CA ASN A 13 -11.59 -29.65 3.82
C ASN A 13 -10.30 -29.40 2.98
N ASN A 14 -10.39 -28.80 1.79
CA ASN A 14 -9.29 -28.34 0.95
C ASN A 14 -9.54 -26.97 0.30
N ALA A 15 -10.55 -26.21 0.74
CA ALA A 15 -10.86 -24.88 0.23
C ALA A 15 -9.97 -23.81 0.89
N PRO A 16 -9.48 -22.81 0.14
CA PRO A 16 -8.73 -21.69 0.72
C PRO A 16 -9.54 -21.03 1.84
N ALA A 17 -8.88 -20.71 2.96
CA ALA A 17 -9.52 -20.02 4.08
C ALA A 17 -10.32 -18.79 3.60
N PRO A 18 -11.53 -18.55 4.14
CA PRO A 18 -12.39 -17.46 3.68
C PRO A 18 -11.65 -16.13 3.78
N TYR A 19 -11.46 -15.46 2.64
CA TYR A 19 -10.92 -14.11 2.60
C TYR A 19 -11.98 -13.19 3.21
N THR A 20 -11.64 -12.49 4.29
CA THR A 20 -12.51 -11.44 4.81
C THR A 20 -12.32 -10.19 3.96
N ASP A 21 -13.30 -9.91 3.10
CA ASP A 21 -13.31 -8.68 2.32
C ASP A 21 -13.36 -7.48 3.26
N MET A 22 -12.53 -6.48 2.97
CA MET A 22 -12.48 -5.26 3.78
C MET A 22 -13.65 -4.34 3.42
N SER A 23 -14.33 -3.83 4.45
CA SER A 23 -15.35 -2.82 4.26
C SER A 23 -14.73 -1.47 3.84
N VAL A 24 -15.55 -0.58 3.28
CA VAL A 24 -15.12 0.80 2.96
C VAL A 24 -14.63 1.55 4.21
N GLY A 25 -15.21 1.26 5.38
CA GLY A 25 -14.78 1.84 6.65
C GLY A 25 -13.37 1.42 7.05
N ASP A 26 -12.99 0.16 6.82
CA ASP A 26 -11.63 -0.32 7.09
C ASP A 26 -10.59 0.35 6.19
N TRP A 27 -10.96 0.61 4.93
CA TRP A 27 -10.13 1.37 3.99
C TRP A 27 -9.99 2.84 4.40
N LEU A 28 -11.07 3.47 4.88
CA LEU A 28 -11.03 4.84 5.37
C LEU A 28 -10.05 4.97 6.56
N ILE A 29 -10.12 4.06 7.53
CA ILE A 29 -9.19 4.03 8.66
C ILE A 29 -7.75 3.82 8.17
N THR A 30 -7.55 2.91 7.21
CA THR A 30 -6.24 2.64 6.60
C THR A 30 -5.65 3.91 5.97
N MET A 31 -6.45 4.66 5.21
CA MET A 31 -6.04 5.92 4.58
C MET A 31 -5.68 7.00 5.61
N ILE A 32 -6.53 7.19 6.63
CA ILE A 32 -6.28 8.15 7.72
C ILE A 32 -4.99 7.80 8.47
N LEU A 33 -4.75 6.52 8.74
CA LEU A 33 -3.54 6.07 9.42
C LEU A 33 -2.29 6.35 8.58
N THR A 34 -2.38 6.18 7.26
CA THR A 34 -1.27 6.49 6.35
C THR A 34 -1.02 7.99 6.12
N CYS A 35 -1.97 8.87 6.45
CA CYS A 35 -1.74 10.32 6.44
C CYS A 35 -0.73 10.76 7.49
N ILE A 36 -0.51 9.96 8.55
CA ILE A 36 0.51 10.22 9.55
C ILE A 36 1.85 9.65 9.03
N PRO A 37 2.87 10.46 8.74
CA PRO A 37 4.03 10.01 7.97
C PRO A 37 4.81 8.87 8.62
N ILE A 38 5.10 8.97 9.92
CA ILE A 38 5.88 7.94 10.63
C ILE A 38 5.03 6.67 10.86
N VAL A 39 3.80 6.84 11.32
CA VAL A 39 2.90 5.71 11.63
C VAL A 39 2.50 4.99 10.36
N GLY A 40 2.17 5.72 9.29
CA GLY A 40 1.89 5.19 7.96
C GLY A 40 3.03 4.34 7.43
N PHE A 41 4.27 4.83 7.53
CA PHE A 41 5.45 4.07 7.08
C PHE A 41 5.61 2.76 7.86
N ILE A 42 5.51 2.79 9.20
CA ILE A 42 5.59 1.59 10.04
C ILE A 42 4.45 0.61 9.72
N CYS A 43 3.22 1.10 9.57
CA CYS A 43 2.06 0.28 9.23
C CYS A 43 2.19 -0.40 7.87
N LEU A 44 2.73 0.30 6.86
CA LEU A 44 3.02 -0.30 5.55
C LEU A 44 4.00 -1.48 5.67
N ILE A 45 5.06 -1.35 6.48
CA ILE A 45 6.00 -2.45 6.73
C ILE A 45 5.28 -3.62 7.43
N VAL A 46 4.55 -3.34 8.52
CA VAL A 46 3.83 -4.36 9.29
C VAL A 46 2.83 -5.11 8.41
N TRP A 47 2.11 -4.42 7.53
CA TRP A 47 1.16 -5.03 6.61
C TRP A 47 1.83 -5.79 5.48
N ALA A 48 2.95 -5.31 4.94
CA ALA A 48 3.71 -6.00 3.91
C ALA A 48 4.30 -7.33 4.40
N VAL A 49 4.73 -7.39 5.67
CA VAL A 49 5.33 -8.59 6.29
C VAL A 49 4.26 -9.47 6.98
N SER A 50 3.01 -9.02 7.07
CA SER A 50 1.94 -9.79 7.71
C SER A 50 1.66 -11.09 6.96
N SER A 51 1.69 -12.22 7.67
CA SER A 51 1.42 -13.55 7.11
C SER A 51 -0.03 -14.02 7.32
N SER A 52 -0.93 -13.15 7.76
CA SER A 52 -2.32 -13.52 8.02
C SER A 52 -3.10 -13.68 6.69
N PRO A 53 -3.66 -14.88 6.40
CA PRO A 53 -4.40 -15.13 5.15
C PRO A 53 -5.67 -14.26 5.04
N GLU A 54 -6.28 -13.91 6.17
CA GLU A 54 -7.46 -13.03 6.25
C GLU A 54 -7.15 -11.59 5.81
N LYS A 55 -5.91 -11.12 5.95
CA LYS A 55 -5.53 -9.71 5.71
C LYS A 55 -4.79 -9.49 4.38
N ARG A 56 -5.00 -10.39 3.41
CA ARG A 56 -4.30 -10.39 2.11
C ARG A 56 -4.45 -9.07 1.34
N ALA A 57 -5.61 -8.43 1.40
CA ALA A 57 -5.87 -7.16 0.70
C ALA A 57 -4.93 -6.02 1.16
N ARG A 58 -4.77 -5.81 2.48
CA ARG A 58 -3.86 -4.77 3.03
C ARG A 58 -2.42 -5.05 2.71
N LYS A 59 -2.02 -6.34 2.75
CA LYS A 59 -0.65 -6.73 2.40
C LYS A 59 -0.33 -6.35 0.95
N ASN A 60 -1.17 -6.74 0.01
CA ASN A 60 -0.94 -6.44 -1.40
C ASN A 60 -0.94 -4.93 -1.67
N TRP A 61 -1.83 -4.19 -1.00
CA TRP A 61 -1.85 -2.72 -1.10
C TRP A 61 -0.58 -2.09 -0.52
N ALA A 62 -0.11 -2.54 0.64
CA ALA A 62 1.12 -2.03 1.24
C ALA A 62 2.35 -2.30 0.37
N ILE A 63 2.44 -3.49 -0.24
CA ILE A 63 3.48 -3.83 -1.22
C ILE A 63 3.38 -2.90 -2.45
N ALA A 64 2.17 -2.62 -2.95
CA ALA A 64 1.98 -1.69 -4.06
C ALA A 64 2.46 -0.27 -3.70
N GLN A 65 2.21 0.21 -2.46
CA GLN A 65 2.72 1.50 -2.01
C GLN A 65 4.26 1.55 -2.01
N PHE A 66 4.96 0.50 -1.58
CA PHE A 66 6.42 0.44 -1.68
C PHE A 66 6.92 0.51 -3.11
N ILE A 67 6.26 -0.18 -4.04
CA ILE A 67 6.59 -0.14 -5.46
C ILE A 67 6.36 1.27 -6.01
N MET A 68 5.26 1.92 -5.66
CA MET A 68 4.97 3.31 -6.06
C MET A 68 6.01 4.28 -5.51
N CYS A 69 6.43 4.13 -4.25
CA CYS A 69 7.53 4.91 -3.68
C CYS A 69 8.84 4.69 -4.43
N ALA A 70 9.20 3.44 -4.75
CA ALA A 70 10.41 3.14 -5.50
C ALA A 70 10.38 3.77 -6.90
N ILE A 71 9.24 3.67 -7.60
CA ILE A 71 9.04 4.32 -8.91
C ILE A 71 9.17 5.84 -8.78
N ALA A 72 8.55 6.46 -7.77
CA ALA A 72 8.62 7.90 -7.55
C ALA A 72 10.06 8.37 -7.31
N ILE A 73 10.86 7.62 -6.56
CA ILE A 73 12.29 7.90 -6.33
C ILE A 73 13.06 7.84 -7.65
N VAL A 74 12.89 6.78 -8.44
CA VAL A 74 13.57 6.62 -9.74
C VAL A 74 13.22 7.75 -10.70
N LEU A 75 11.92 8.08 -10.82
CA LEU A 75 11.47 9.19 -11.66
C LEU A 75 12.01 10.54 -11.18
N SER A 76 12.08 10.76 -9.87
CA SER A 76 12.64 11.99 -9.30
C SER A 76 14.13 12.14 -9.63
N ILE A 77 14.90 11.05 -9.56
CA ILE A 77 16.32 11.04 -9.95
C ILE A 77 16.49 11.38 -11.42
N ILE A 78 15.69 10.77 -12.30
CA ILE A 78 15.73 11.05 -13.75
C ILE A 78 15.38 12.52 -14.01
N LEU A 79 14.33 13.04 -13.38
CA LEU A 79 13.90 14.43 -13.53
C LEU A 79 15.01 15.40 -13.08
N VAL A 80 15.60 15.18 -11.90
CA VAL A 80 16.70 16.00 -11.39
C VAL A 80 17.95 15.87 -12.26
N ALA A 81 18.26 14.70 -12.81
CA ALA A 81 19.38 14.54 -13.74
C ALA A 81 19.15 15.32 -15.03
N CYS A 82 17.96 15.24 -15.63
CA CYS A 82 17.62 15.97 -16.85
C CYS A 82 17.62 17.49 -16.62
N LEU A 83 16.99 17.97 -15.55
CA LEU A 83 16.87 19.40 -15.25
C LEU A 83 18.17 19.99 -14.68
N GLY A 84 18.88 19.23 -13.85
CA GLY A 84 20.14 19.63 -13.22
C GLY A 84 21.29 19.75 -14.22
N VAL A 85 21.37 18.86 -15.21
CA VAL A 85 22.33 18.99 -16.32
C VAL A 85 22.00 20.20 -17.20
N GLY A 86 20.72 20.49 -17.44
CA GLY A 86 20.28 21.70 -18.16
C GLY A 86 20.63 23.00 -17.40
N ALA A 87 20.39 23.05 -16.09
CA ALA A 87 20.70 24.22 -15.28
C ALA A 87 22.21 24.44 -15.11
N ALA A 88 23.01 23.37 -14.93
CA ALA A 88 24.46 23.47 -14.80
C ALA A 88 25.16 23.89 -16.10
N SER A 89 24.66 23.44 -17.26
CA SER A 89 25.18 23.84 -18.57
C SER A 89 24.88 25.31 -18.91
N MET A 90 23.72 25.83 -18.49
CA MET A 90 23.42 27.26 -18.59
C MET A 90 24.26 28.10 -17.62
N ALA A 91 24.48 27.63 -16.38
CA ALA A 91 25.28 28.35 -15.38
C ALA A 91 26.78 28.44 -15.73
N GLY A 92 27.34 27.46 -16.44
CA GLY A 92 28.72 27.51 -16.94
C GLY A 92 28.92 28.32 -18.23
N SER A 93 27.84 28.89 -18.79
CA SER A 93 27.86 29.69 -20.02
C SER A 93 27.89 31.21 -19.76
N TYR A 94 27.88 31.64 -18.50
CA TYR A 94 28.08 33.02 -18.03
C TYR A 94 29.42 33.14 -17.31
#